data_AF-A0AAW0UGK2-F1
#
_entry.id   AF-A0AAW0UGK2-F1
#
_cell.length_a   1.000
_cell.length_b   1.000
_cell.length_c   1.000
_cell.angle_alpha   90.00
_cell.angle_beta   90.00
_cell.angle_gamma   90.00
#
_symmetry.space_group_name_H-M   'P 1'
#
loop_
_entity.id
_entity.type
_entity.pdbx_description
1 polymer ?
#
loop_
_entity_poly.entity_id
_entity_poly.type
_entity_poly.pdbx_seq_one_letter_code
_entity_poly.pdbx_strand_id
1 'polypeptide(L)'
;MTVKQRTNRKSPGSTNAVPRSDTRNGSERESARSGIRIDWRRIITRMLMMTAIMVAVYFSKANKTVQFAKQDEEIGKKFVEISCSEDYAEELRQFRGCTPRKCGRMVSDSLIKPGEVAALRNIAERGLALGGSSGGASILDLHSGALSQGNAFVNIYKLETSRKIFTGEDFKIYSHVKGKIQHAIADHFGIDKGQLYLTHPTFFSRITSAPPKTIHDEYWHPHVDKVKHSSCGFT
;
A
#
# COMPACT_ATOMS: atom_id res chain seq x y z
N MET A 1 -0.49 55.19 10.81
CA MET A 1 -1.45 56.31 11.01
C MET A 1 -2.71 55.67 11.55
N THR A 2 -3.21 55.93 12.75
CA THR A 2 -3.52 57.24 13.32
C THR A 2 -3.42 57.19 14.85
N VAL A 3 -2.85 58.27 15.39
CA VAL A 3 -2.62 58.61 16.80
C VAL A 3 -3.93 59.07 17.45
N LYS A 4 -4.11 58.82 18.75
CA LYS A 4 -5.01 59.64 19.58
C LYS A 4 -4.34 60.09 20.88
N GLN A 5 -4.16 61.41 20.95
CA GLN A 5 -3.70 62.24 22.06
C GLN A 5 -4.68 62.15 23.26
N ARG A 6 -4.21 62.07 24.51
CA ARG A 6 -3.65 63.11 25.41
C ARG A 6 -4.71 64.07 25.96
N THR A 7 -4.97 63.99 27.27
CA THR A 7 -5.30 65.15 28.10
C THR A 7 -4.59 65.07 29.44
N ASN A 8 -4.13 66.22 29.86
CA ASN A 8 -3.18 66.53 30.92
C ASN A 8 -3.92 67.43 31.93
N ARG A 9 -3.70 67.26 33.25
CA ARG A 9 -3.96 68.36 34.20
C ARG A 9 -2.99 68.27 35.38
N LYS A 10 -2.28 69.38 35.58
CA LYS A 10 -1.24 69.64 36.58
C LYS A 10 -1.83 69.92 37.98
N SER A 11 -1.00 69.57 38.99
CA SER A 11 -0.71 70.08 40.36
C SER A 11 -1.03 71.57 40.66
N PRO A 12 -0.84 72.17 41.88
CA PRO A 12 0.12 71.79 42.95
C PRO A 12 -0.21 72.15 44.43
N GLY A 13 0.73 71.82 45.33
CA GLY A 13 0.90 72.39 46.69
C GLY A 13 1.51 71.35 47.65
N SER A 14 2.82 71.34 47.96
CA SER A 14 3.55 72.24 48.91
C SER A 14 2.88 72.21 50.29
N THR A 15 3.49 71.89 51.44
CA THR A 15 4.86 72.01 51.98
C THR A 15 4.79 71.33 53.37
N ASN A 16 5.78 70.60 53.86
CA ASN A 16 6.76 71.13 54.82
C ASN A 16 7.78 70.04 55.17
N ALA A 17 9.05 70.42 55.14
CA ALA A 17 10.20 69.65 55.60
C ALA A 17 10.53 70.05 57.05
N VAL A 18 10.94 69.08 57.87
CA VAL A 18 11.84 69.27 59.00
C VAL A 18 12.78 68.05 59.06
N PRO A 19 14.11 68.22 58.99
CA PRO A 19 15.08 67.14 59.02
C PRO A 19 15.78 67.02 60.39
N ARG A 20 16.25 65.81 60.74
CA ARG A 20 17.39 65.54 61.64
C ARG A 20 17.70 64.04 61.58
N SER A 21 18.71 63.64 60.81
CA SER A 21 20.09 63.35 61.23
C SER A 21 20.20 62.18 62.21
N ASP A 22 20.66 61.02 61.73
CA ASP A 22 21.94 60.47 62.20
C ASP A 22 22.39 59.23 61.40
N THR A 23 23.47 59.45 60.66
CA THR A 23 24.68 58.63 60.47
C THR A 23 24.72 57.19 61.03
N ARG A 24 25.05 56.19 60.19
CA ARG A 24 26.36 55.48 60.21
C ARG A 24 26.49 54.35 59.17
N ASN A 25 27.73 54.27 58.68
CA ASN A 25 28.31 53.36 57.68
C ASN A 25 28.26 51.87 58.04
N GLY A 26 28.34 51.01 57.02
CA GLY A 26 28.78 49.62 57.18
C GLY A 26 28.78 48.85 55.87
N SER A 27 29.97 48.65 55.33
CA SER A 27 30.35 47.77 54.22
C SER A 27 29.66 46.40 54.20
N GLU A 28 29.36 45.89 53.00
CA GLU A 28 30.00 44.68 52.47
C GLU A 28 29.58 44.41 51.02
N ARG A 29 30.57 44.22 50.15
CA ARG A 29 30.40 43.70 48.79
C ARG A 29 30.29 42.19 48.90
N GLU A 30 29.09 41.63 48.70
CA GLU A 30 28.95 40.21 48.39
C GLU A 30 28.66 40.00 46.90
N SER A 31 29.51 39.18 46.30
CA SER A 31 29.49 38.73 44.92
C SER A 31 28.25 37.89 44.66
N ALA A 32 27.26 38.44 43.95
CA ALA A 32 26.09 37.69 43.48
C ALA A 32 26.48 36.73 42.35
N ARG A 33 26.93 35.51 42.70
CA ARG A 33 26.91 34.38 41.76
C ARG A 33 25.45 33.95 41.60
N SER A 34 24.83 34.35 40.48
CA SER A 34 23.53 33.84 40.06
C SER A 34 23.63 32.36 39.67
N GLY A 35 23.59 31.47 40.65
CA GLY A 35 23.44 30.04 40.42
C GLY A 35 22.04 29.79 39.86
N ILE A 36 21.96 29.38 38.59
CA ILE A 36 20.71 28.93 37.98
C ILE A 36 20.21 27.73 38.78
N ARG A 37 19.13 27.91 39.56
CA ARG A 37 18.47 26.82 40.28
C ARG A 37 17.68 26.01 39.26
N ILE A 38 18.29 24.95 38.76
CA ILE A 38 17.66 24.01 37.83
C ILE A 38 16.58 23.23 38.60
N ASP A 39 15.31 23.42 38.22
CA ASP A 39 14.19 22.65 38.74
C ASP A 39 14.18 21.25 38.13
N TRP A 40 14.97 20.36 38.75
CA TRP A 40 15.11 18.96 38.35
C TRP A 40 13.78 18.20 38.28
N ARG A 41 12.78 18.59 39.08
CA ARG A 41 11.46 17.96 39.07
C ARG A 41 10.71 18.26 37.76
N ARG A 42 10.83 19.49 37.23
CA ARG A 42 10.30 19.86 35.92
C ARG A 42 11.02 19.17 34.76
N ILE A 43 12.33 18.95 34.88
CA ILE A 43 13.11 18.25 33.85
C ILE A 43 12.74 16.76 33.83
N ILE A 44 12.70 16.11 34.99
CA ILE A 44 12.35 14.68 35.10
C ILE A 44 10.93 14.42 34.61
N THR A 45 9.96 15.25 34.99
CA THR A 45 8.57 15.11 34.51
C THR A 45 8.45 15.27 33.01
N ARG A 46 9.18 16.22 32.40
CA ARG A 46 9.22 16.37 30.93
C ARG A 46 9.90 15.18 30.25
N MET A 47 11.00 14.67 30.80
CA MET A 47 11.68 13.49 30.26
C MET A 47 10.79 12.26 30.30
N LEU A 48 10.10 12.01 31.42
CA LEU A 48 9.13 10.91 31.57
C LEU A 48 7.95 11.05 30.60
N MET A 49 7.43 12.26 30.42
CA MET A 49 6.33 12.49 29.47
C MET A 49 6.79 12.25 28.03
N MET A 50 7.97 12.73 27.65
CA MET A 50 8.54 12.50 26.32
C MET A 50 8.83 11.01 26.07
N THR A 51 9.35 10.29 27.06
CA THR A 51 9.55 8.83 26.92
C THR A 51 8.24 8.09 26.83
N ALA A 52 7.23 8.44 27.64
CA ALA A 52 5.90 7.83 27.55
C ALA A 52 5.25 8.06 26.17
N ILE A 53 5.39 9.26 25.59
CA ILE A 53 4.91 9.55 24.23
C ILE A 53 5.69 8.73 23.20
N MET A 54 7.02 8.66 23.29
CA MET A 54 7.84 7.85 22.37
C MET A 54 7.48 6.36 22.42
N VAL A 55 7.28 5.83 23.64
CA VAL A 55 6.83 4.46 23.87
C VAL A 55 5.44 4.25 23.29
N ALA A 56 4.48 5.14 23.57
CA ALA A 56 3.14 5.08 23.01
C ALA A 56 3.15 5.13 21.47
N VAL A 57 3.96 6.00 20.87
CA VAL A 57 4.10 6.08 19.40
C VAL A 57 4.70 4.78 18.85
N TYR A 58 5.76 4.26 19.48
CA TYR A 58 6.40 3.00 19.09
C TYR A 58 5.42 1.82 19.13
N PHE A 59 4.63 1.68 20.19
CA PHE A 59 3.61 0.63 20.31
C PHE A 59 2.36 0.91 19.46
N SER A 60 2.05 2.17 19.14
CA SER A 60 0.93 2.54 18.25
C SER A 60 1.23 2.36 16.76
N LYS A 61 2.51 2.19 16.39
CA LYS A 61 2.93 1.67 15.07
C LYS A 61 2.58 0.19 14.89
N ALA A 62 1.42 -0.25 15.40
CA ALA A 62 0.81 -1.46 14.91
C ALA A 62 0.52 -1.24 13.42
N ASN A 63 0.91 -2.20 12.57
CA ASN A 63 0.63 -2.20 11.14
C ASN A 63 -0.88 -2.16 10.92
N LYS A 64 -1.46 -0.96 10.91
CA LYS A 64 -2.87 -0.76 10.59
C LYS A 64 -3.03 -1.07 9.12
N THR A 65 -3.63 -2.21 8.82
CA THR A 65 -4.08 -2.53 7.48
C THR A 65 -5.14 -1.51 7.09
N VAL A 66 -4.88 -0.76 6.03
CA VAL A 66 -5.84 0.19 5.46
C VAL A 66 -6.57 -0.52 4.34
N GLN A 67 -7.90 -0.46 4.35
CA GLN A 67 -8.71 -1.03 3.28
C GLN A 67 -8.49 -0.23 1.99
N PHE A 68 -7.96 -0.89 0.97
CA PHE A 68 -7.61 -0.24 -0.30
C PHE A 68 -8.82 -0.10 -1.23
N ALA A 69 -9.66 -1.13 -1.32
CA ALA A 69 -10.87 -1.18 -2.13
C ALA A 69 -11.88 -2.11 -1.46
N LYS A 70 -13.17 -1.80 -1.53
CA LYS A 70 -14.25 -2.71 -1.12
C LYS A 70 -14.84 -3.45 -2.32
N GLN A 71 -15.49 -4.58 -2.06
CA GLN A 71 -16.14 -5.38 -3.12
C GLN A 71 -17.40 -4.70 -3.68
N ASP A 72 -18.06 -3.86 -2.90
CA ASP A 72 -19.30 -3.15 -3.24
C ASP A 72 -19.06 -1.74 -3.80
N GLU A 73 -17.80 -1.34 -3.96
CA GLU A 73 -17.39 -0.04 -4.50
C GLU A 73 -17.10 -0.19 -6.00
N GLU A 74 -17.60 0.73 -6.83
CA GLU A 74 -17.21 0.84 -8.24
C GLU A 74 -16.06 1.85 -8.37
N ILE A 75 -14.88 1.36 -8.73
CA ILE A 75 -13.64 2.14 -8.75
C ILE A 75 -13.20 2.35 -10.18
N GLY A 76 -13.39 3.57 -10.70
CA GLY A 76 -12.89 3.93 -12.03
C GLY A 76 -11.40 3.65 -12.18
N LYS A 77 -10.58 4.31 -11.34
CA LYS A 77 -9.14 4.03 -11.18
C LYS A 77 -8.65 4.63 -9.85
N LYS A 78 -7.96 3.83 -9.05
CA LYS A 78 -7.36 4.25 -7.77
C LYS A 78 -5.93 3.76 -7.70
N PHE A 79 -5.02 4.65 -7.30
CA PHE A 79 -3.60 4.36 -7.17
C PHE A 79 -3.09 4.87 -5.83
N VAL A 80 -2.30 4.05 -5.14
CA VAL A 80 -1.55 4.44 -3.96
C VAL A 80 -0.09 4.13 -4.24
N GLU A 81 0.73 5.19 -4.24
CA GLU A 81 2.17 5.08 -4.33
C GLU A 81 2.73 4.47 -3.05
N ILE A 82 3.67 3.54 -3.20
CA ILE A 82 4.38 2.91 -2.08
C ILE A 82 5.87 2.97 -2.35
N SER A 83 6.68 3.01 -1.30
CA SER A 83 8.12 2.88 -1.43
C SER A 83 8.47 1.52 -2.05
N CYS A 84 9.31 1.52 -3.08
CA CYS A 84 9.88 0.29 -3.62
C CYS A 84 10.73 -0.42 -2.55
N SER A 85 10.80 -1.75 -2.60
CA SER A 85 11.70 -2.50 -1.72
C SER A 85 13.17 -2.29 -2.10
N GLU A 86 14.08 -2.46 -1.14
CA GLU A 86 15.52 -2.35 -1.37
C GLU A 86 16.02 -3.37 -2.40
N ASP A 87 15.54 -4.62 -2.33
CA ASP A 87 15.82 -5.68 -3.31
C ASP A 87 15.47 -5.26 -4.75
N TYR A 88 14.54 -4.33 -4.89
CA TYR A 88 14.11 -3.80 -6.18
C TYR A 88 14.97 -2.65 -6.69
N ALA A 89 15.54 -1.86 -5.78
CA ALA A 89 16.42 -0.76 -6.12
C ALA A 89 17.69 -1.24 -6.84
N GLU A 90 18.17 -2.44 -6.51
CA GLU A 90 19.29 -3.08 -7.20
C GLU A 90 18.90 -3.54 -8.62
N GLU A 91 17.72 -4.16 -8.78
CA GLU A 91 17.22 -4.63 -10.08
C GLU A 91 16.93 -3.49 -11.06
N LEU A 92 16.41 -2.36 -10.57
CA LEU A 92 16.20 -1.13 -11.33
C LEU A 92 17.50 -0.64 -12.00
N ARG A 93 18.65 -0.87 -11.37
CA ARG A 93 19.96 -0.48 -11.94
C ARG A 93 20.41 -1.47 -13.01
N GLN A 94 20.14 -2.75 -12.83
CA GLN A 94 20.59 -3.82 -13.72
C GLN A 94 19.77 -3.90 -15.01
N PHE A 95 18.45 -3.71 -14.94
CA PHE A 95 17.55 -3.93 -16.08
C PHE A 95 16.75 -2.67 -16.44
N ARG A 96 17.40 -1.74 -17.13
CA ARG A 96 16.77 -0.48 -17.58
C ARG A 96 15.70 -0.75 -18.65
N GLY A 97 14.52 -0.17 -18.48
CA GLY A 97 13.43 -0.22 -19.47
C GLY A 97 12.42 -1.35 -19.30
N CYS A 98 12.81 -2.46 -18.65
CA CYS A 98 11.87 -3.51 -18.24
C CYS A 98 11.40 -3.38 -16.78
N THR A 99 11.92 -2.39 -16.05
CA THR A 99 11.53 -2.08 -14.67
C THR A 99 10.62 -0.83 -14.62
N PRO A 100 9.64 -0.79 -13.71
CA PRO A 100 8.72 0.32 -13.54
C PRO A 100 9.43 1.52 -12.95
N ARG A 101 8.94 2.69 -13.32
CA ARG A 101 9.47 3.98 -12.87
C ARG A 101 9.00 4.36 -11.47
N LYS A 102 7.97 3.68 -10.96
CA LYS A 102 7.36 3.92 -9.65
C LYS A 102 6.76 2.63 -9.11
N CYS A 103 6.67 2.51 -7.79
CA CYS A 103 6.01 1.40 -7.11
C CYS A 103 4.68 1.86 -6.52
N GLY A 104 3.70 0.98 -6.52
CA GLY A 104 2.39 1.30 -5.98
C GLY A 104 1.36 0.23 -6.25
N ARG A 105 0.20 0.40 -5.63
CA ARG A 105 -0.96 -0.47 -5.83
C ARG A 105 -1.98 0.27 -6.68
N MET A 106 -2.45 -0.37 -7.74
CA MET A 106 -3.50 0.16 -8.61
C MET A 106 -4.68 -0.79 -8.63
N VAL A 107 -5.90 -0.24 -8.59
CA VAL A 107 -7.15 -0.95 -8.84
C VAL A 107 -7.99 -0.15 -9.84
N SER A 108 -8.70 -0.84 -10.72
CA SER A 108 -9.54 -0.22 -11.75
C SER A 108 -10.58 -1.22 -12.27
N ASP A 109 -11.85 -0.85 -12.16
CA ASP A 109 -12.99 -1.60 -12.69
C ASP A 109 -13.34 -1.20 -14.12
N SER A 110 -12.77 -0.09 -14.61
CA SER A 110 -13.05 0.44 -15.95
C SER A 110 -12.23 -0.21 -17.07
N LEU A 111 -11.22 -1.02 -16.74
CA LEU A 111 -10.31 -1.59 -17.73
C LEU A 111 -10.97 -2.65 -18.61
N ILE A 112 -11.74 -3.56 -18.02
CA ILE A 112 -12.37 -4.70 -18.70
C ILE A 112 -13.87 -4.45 -18.77
N LYS A 113 -14.45 -4.50 -19.98
CA LYS A 113 -15.86 -4.20 -20.19
C LYS A 113 -16.74 -5.35 -19.66
N PRO A 114 -17.97 -5.07 -19.18
CA PRO A 114 -18.88 -6.12 -18.70
C PRO A 114 -19.10 -7.27 -19.72
N GLY A 115 -19.19 -6.95 -21.01
CA GLY A 115 -19.32 -7.96 -22.07
C GLY A 115 -18.07 -8.85 -22.22
N GLU A 116 -16.87 -8.29 -22.05
CA GLU A 116 -15.62 -9.04 -22.05
C GLU A 116 -15.55 -9.98 -20.83
N VAL A 117 -15.95 -9.49 -19.65
CA VAL A 117 -16.05 -10.28 -18.42
C VAL A 117 -17.04 -11.44 -18.60
N ALA A 118 -18.22 -11.16 -19.16
CA ALA A 118 -19.23 -12.20 -19.41
C ALA A 118 -18.73 -13.26 -20.40
N ALA A 119 -18.03 -12.86 -21.46
CA ALA A 119 -17.43 -13.79 -22.41
C ALA A 119 -16.34 -14.66 -21.76
N LEU A 120 -15.41 -14.05 -21.01
CA LEU A 120 -14.38 -14.78 -20.27
C LEU A 120 -14.97 -15.76 -19.25
N ARG A 121 -16.01 -15.34 -18.54
CA ARG A 121 -16.76 -16.20 -17.62
C ARG A 121 -17.38 -17.38 -18.35
N ASN A 122 -18.03 -17.16 -19.49
CA ASN A 122 -18.63 -18.24 -20.28
C ASN A 122 -17.59 -19.25 -20.77
N ILE A 123 -16.41 -18.78 -21.21
CA ILE A 123 -15.27 -19.63 -21.57
C ILE A 123 -14.84 -20.49 -20.38
N ALA A 124 -14.66 -19.86 -19.22
CA ALA A 124 -14.26 -20.56 -18.00
C ALA A 124 -15.30 -21.61 -17.57
N GLU A 125 -16.59 -21.26 -17.57
CA GLU A 125 -17.69 -22.16 -17.22
C GLU A 125 -17.75 -23.38 -18.14
N ARG A 126 -17.66 -23.19 -19.47
CA ARG A 126 -17.68 -24.30 -20.43
C ARG A 126 -16.46 -25.21 -20.31
N GLY A 127 -15.27 -24.65 -20.11
CA GLY A 127 -14.06 -25.45 -19.94
C GLY A 127 -14.02 -26.21 -18.60
N LEU A 128 -14.42 -25.55 -17.50
CA LEU A 128 -14.51 -26.15 -16.17
C LEU A 128 -15.76 -27.03 -15.97
N ALA A 129 -16.60 -27.20 -16.99
CA ALA A 129 -17.65 -28.21 -17.02
C ALA A 129 -17.12 -29.58 -17.47
N LEU A 130 -15.98 -29.63 -18.16
CA LEU A 130 -15.34 -30.88 -18.58
C LEU A 130 -14.50 -31.55 -17.49
N GLY A 131 -14.27 -30.86 -16.38
CA GLY A 131 -13.42 -31.33 -15.30
C GLY A 131 -13.64 -30.53 -14.02
N GLY A 132 -12.85 -30.85 -13.01
CA GLY A 132 -12.91 -30.20 -11.71
C GLY A 132 -11.95 -30.88 -10.75
N SER A 133 -11.44 -30.10 -9.80
CA SER A 133 -10.68 -30.64 -8.67
C SER A 133 -11.62 -31.42 -7.73
N SER A 134 -11.06 -32.39 -7.02
CA SER A 134 -11.75 -33.01 -5.88
C SER A 134 -11.76 -32.11 -4.64
N GLY A 135 -10.90 -31.08 -4.62
CA GLY A 135 -10.81 -30.06 -3.60
C GLY A 135 -11.52 -28.76 -3.97
N GLY A 136 -11.26 -27.73 -3.16
CA GLY A 136 -11.89 -26.41 -3.25
C GLY A 136 -11.60 -25.63 -4.54
N ALA A 137 -10.50 -25.90 -5.23
CA ALA A 137 -10.05 -25.06 -6.33
C ALA A 137 -9.81 -25.85 -7.63
N SER A 138 -10.44 -25.42 -8.72
CA SER A 138 -10.23 -25.98 -10.05
C SER A 138 -9.55 -24.95 -10.96
N ILE A 139 -8.66 -25.42 -11.82
CA ILE A 139 -7.88 -24.59 -12.74
C ILE A 139 -8.15 -25.01 -14.19
N LEU A 140 -8.20 -24.02 -15.08
CA LEU A 140 -8.21 -24.18 -16.53
C LEU A 140 -7.22 -23.21 -17.18
N ASP A 141 -6.16 -23.73 -17.77
CA ASP A 141 -5.20 -22.98 -18.59
C ASP A 141 -5.48 -23.24 -20.08
N LEU A 142 -5.89 -22.19 -20.80
CA LEU A 142 -6.12 -22.26 -22.25
C LEU A 142 -4.83 -22.29 -23.07
N HIS A 143 -3.67 -21.96 -22.50
CA HIS A 143 -2.42 -22.00 -23.25
C HIS A 143 -1.85 -23.42 -23.30
N SER A 144 -1.71 -24.08 -22.14
CA SER A 144 -1.22 -25.46 -22.08
C SER A 144 -2.32 -26.51 -22.29
N GLY A 145 -3.58 -26.11 -22.12
CA GLY A 145 -4.72 -27.02 -22.05
C GLY A 145 -4.87 -27.71 -20.70
N ALA A 146 -4.11 -27.33 -19.66
CA ALA A 146 -4.22 -27.95 -18.35
C ALA A 146 -5.59 -27.67 -17.72
N LEU A 147 -6.31 -28.74 -17.39
CA LEU A 147 -7.60 -28.71 -16.70
C LEU A 147 -7.51 -29.61 -15.47
N SER A 148 -7.98 -29.13 -14.31
CA SER A 148 -8.09 -29.96 -13.11
C SER A 148 -9.06 -31.13 -13.33
N GLN A 149 -8.66 -32.32 -12.92
CA GLN A 149 -9.46 -33.54 -12.96
C GLN A 149 -9.16 -34.38 -11.71
N GLY A 150 -10.05 -34.33 -10.72
CA GLY A 150 -9.83 -34.95 -9.43
C GLY A 150 -8.61 -34.34 -8.74
N ASN A 151 -7.55 -35.13 -8.54
CA ASN A 151 -6.30 -34.69 -7.89
C ASN A 151 -5.16 -34.44 -8.89
N ALA A 152 -5.44 -34.46 -10.19
CA ALA A 152 -4.45 -34.34 -11.25
C ALA A 152 -4.88 -33.31 -12.30
N PHE A 153 -4.01 -33.10 -13.29
CA PHE A 153 -4.30 -32.28 -14.47
C PHE A 153 -4.39 -33.16 -15.71
N VAL A 154 -5.36 -32.85 -16.57
CA VAL A 154 -5.50 -33.43 -17.90
C VAL A 154 -5.31 -32.36 -18.95
N ASN A 155 -4.89 -32.74 -20.15
CA ASN A 155 -4.88 -31.83 -21.28
C ASN A 155 -6.26 -31.84 -21.95
N ILE A 156 -7.00 -30.76 -21.79
CA ILE A 156 -8.35 -30.60 -22.33
C ILE A 156 -8.38 -30.80 -23.85
N TYR A 157 -7.35 -30.39 -24.59
CA TYR A 157 -7.29 -30.52 -26.05
C TYR A 157 -7.16 -31.96 -26.54
N LYS A 158 -6.80 -32.90 -25.66
CA LYS A 158 -6.80 -34.33 -25.96
C LYS A 158 -8.18 -34.98 -25.79
N LEU A 159 -9.13 -34.29 -25.15
CA LEU A 159 -10.49 -34.77 -24.98
C LEU A 159 -11.29 -34.57 -26.28
N GLU A 160 -12.02 -35.57 -26.72
CA GLU A 160 -12.82 -35.48 -27.94
C GLU A 160 -13.94 -34.44 -27.82
N THR A 161 -14.49 -34.29 -26.61
CA THR A 161 -15.52 -33.31 -26.25
C THR A 161 -15.04 -31.86 -26.31
N SER A 162 -13.74 -31.59 -26.15
CA SER A 162 -13.22 -30.22 -26.07
C SER A 162 -13.09 -29.53 -27.41
N ARG A 163 -13.00 -30.28 -28.52
CA ARG A 163 -12.81 -29.72 -29.88
C ARG A 163 -13.94 -28.79 -30.31
N LYS A 164 -15.10 -28.88 -29.68
CA LYS A 164 -16.29 -28.06 -29.96
C LYS A 164 -16.56 -27.02 -28.86
N ILE A 165 -15.75 -26.98 -27.80
CA ILE A 165 -16.00 -26.14 -26.62
C ILE A 165 -15.35 -24.78 -26.74
N PHE A 166 -14.24 -24.62 -27.43
CA PHE A 166 -13.67 -23.29 -27.65
C PHE A 166 -13.69 -22.93 -29.13
N THR A 167 -14.04 -21.69 -29.40
CA THR A 167 -14.08 -21.09 -30.73
C THR A 167 -12.87 -20.20 -30.95
N GLY A 168 -12.57 -19.87 -32.21
CA GLY A 168 -11.52 -18.88 -32.52
C GLY A 168 -11.82 -17.50 -31.92
N GLU A 169 -13.09 -17.15 -31.71
CA GLU A 169 -13.49 -15.90 -31.07
C GLU A 169 -13.15 -15.89 -29.57
N ASP A 170 -13.32 -17.02 -28.88
CA ASP A 170 -12.96 -17.17 -27.47
C ASP A 170 -11.47 -16.85 -27.24
N PHE A 171 -10.60 -17.41 -28.09
CA PHE A 171 -9.15 -17.14 -28.03
C PHE A 171 -8.82 -15.68 -28.34
N LYS A 172 -9.52 -15.06 -29.31
CA LYS A 172 -9.34 -13.63 -29.63
C LYS A 172 -9.71 -12.74 -28.44
N ILE A 173 -10.84 -13.00 -27.79
CA ILE A 173 -11.28 -12.24 -26.60
C ILE A 173 -10.28 -12.43 -25.45
N TYR A 174 -9.85 -13.66 -25.20
CA TYR A 174 -8.85 -13.96 -24.17
C TYR A 174 -7.53 -13.21 -24.41
N SER A 175 -6.98 -13.29 -25.62
CA SER A 175 -5.77 -12.56 -26.00
C SER A 175 -5.96 -11.05 -25.97
N HIS A 176 -7.14 -10.55 -26.35
CA HIS A 176 -7.46 -9.12 -26.31
C HIS A 176 -7.44 -8.58 -24.88
N VAL A 177 -8.13 -9.24 -23.94
CA VAL A 177 -8.16 -8.84 -22.53
C VAL A 177 -6.77 -8.93 -21.90
N LYS A 178 -6.02 -10.00 -22.19
CA LYS A 178 -4.61 -10.14 -21.77
C LYS A 178 -3.77 -8.95 -22.23
N GLY A 179 -3.92 -8.54 -23.50
CA GLY A 179 -3.22 -7.39 -24.06
C GLY A 179 -3.63 -6.05 -23.43
N LYS A 180 -4.91 -5.87 -23.08
CA LYS A 180 -5.39 -4.69 -22.35
C LYS A 180 -4.77 -4.58 -20.96
N ILE A 181 -4.70 -5.69 -20.23
CA ILE A 181 -4.06 -5.74 -18.91
C ILE A 181 -2.57 -5.39 -19.02
N GLN A 182 -1.86 -6.05 -19.94
CA GLN A 182 -0.43 -5.79 -20.18
C GLN A 182 -0.17 -4.32 -20.52
N HIS A 183 -0.97 -3.73 -21.41
CA HIS A 183 -0.83 -2.32 -21.79
C HIS A 183 -1.13 -1.37 -20.62
N ALA A 184 -2.20 -1.63 -19.85
CA ALA A 184 -2.54 -0.81 -18.70
C ALA A 184 -1.44 -0.82 -17.62
N ILE A 185 -0.81 -1.98 -17.38
CA ILE A 185 0.33 -2.10 -16.46
C ILE A 185 1.53 -1.32 -17.00
N ALA A 186 1.91 -1.56 -18.27
CA ALA A 186 3.04 -0.89 -18.91
C ALA A 186 2.90 0.64 -18.87
N ASP A 187 1.75 1.16 -19.27
CA ASP A 187 1.46 2.59 -19.30
C ASP A 187 1.43 3.19 -17.89
N HIS A 188 0.80 2.50 -16.93
CA HIS A 188 0.65 3.05 -15.59
C HIS A 188 1.98 3.14 -14.85
N PHE A 189 2.83 2.14 -15.00
CA PHE A 189 4.10 2.03 -14.29
C PHE A 189 5.30 2.51 -15.12
N GLY A 190 5.11 2.87 -16.39
CA GLY A 190 6.15 3.39 -17.26
C GLY A 190 7.16 2.34 -17.72
N ILE A 191 6.71 1.10 -17.88
CA ILE A 191 7.48 -0.03 -18.41
C ILE A 191 7.32 -0.05 -19.93
N ASP A 192 8.36 -0.41 -20.68
CA ASP A 192 8.19 -0.70 -22.10
C ASP A 192 7.31 -1.96 -22.26
N LYS A 193 6.16 -1.82 -22.94
CA LYS A 193 5.24 -2.91 -23.21
C LYS A 193 5.93 -4.09 -23.91
N GLY A 194 6.91 -3.82 -24.79
CA GLY A 194 7.67 -4.86 -25.49
C GLY A 194 8.59 -5.68 -24.58
N GLN A 195 8.87 -5.17 -23.38
CA GLN A 195 9.71 -5.79 -22.36
C GLN A 195 8.91 -6.34 -21.16
N LEU A 196 7.59 -6.08 -21.13
CA LEU A 196 6.70 -6.59 -20.08
C LEU A 196 6.10 -7.93 -20.52
N TYR A 197 6.44 -9.01 -19.84
CA TYR A 197 5.86 -10.33 -20.09
C TYR A 197 4.93 -10.71 -18.94
N LEU A 198 3.69 -11.07 -19.25
CA LEU A 198 2.78 -11.64 -18.25
C LEU A 198 3.25 -13.06 -17.94
N THR A 199 3.29 -13.37 -16.64
CA THR A 199 3.77 -14.64 -16.11
C THR A 199 2.96 -15.81 -16.67
N HIS A 200 3.64 -16.93 -16.95
CA HIS A 200 3.03 -18.17 -17.41
C HIS A 200 3.09 -19.20 -16.26
N PRO A 201 2.02 -19.98 -16.02
CA PRO A 201 0.75 -20.02 -16.75
C PRO A 201 -0.26 -18.94 -16.33
N THR A 202 -1.09 -18.48 -17.27
CA THR A 202 -2.28 -17.66 -17.00
C THR A 202 -3.52 -18.53 -17.10
N PHE A 203 -4.31 -18.66 -16.03
CA PHE A 203 -5.41 -19.62 -15.98
C PHE A 203 -6.66 -19.04 -15.33
N PHE A 204 -7.81 -19.65 -15.63
CA PHE A 204 -9.04 -19.45 -14.87
C PHE A 204 -9.00 -20.32 -13.63
N SER A 205 -9.44 -19.76 -12.50
CA SER A 205 -9.66 -20.50 -11.27
C SER A 205 -11.14 -20.45 -10.88
N ARG A 206 -11.68 -21.58 -10.44
CA ARG A 206 -12.98 -21.67 -9.76
C ARG A 206 -12.75 -22.13 -8.34
N ILE A 207 -13.13 -21.28 -7.39
CA ILE A 207 -13.00 -21.53 -5.96
C ILE A 207 -14.39 -21.86 -5.40
N THR A 208 -14.46 -22.90 -4.59
CA THR A 208 -15.66 -23.37 -3.90
C THR A 208 -15.37 -23.52 -2.41
N SER A 209 -16.41 -23.77 -1.60
CA SER A 209 -16.26 -24.01 -0.16
C SER A 209 -15.80 -25.42 0.21
N ALA A 210 -15.46 -26.28 -0.77
CA ALA A 210 -14.96 -27.61 -0.50
C ALA A 210 -13.56 -27.53 0.15
N PRO A 211 -13.23 -28.43 1.10
CA PRO A 211 -11.94 -28.42 1.76
C PRO A 211 -10.80 -28.71 0.77
N PRO A 212 -9.58 -28.20 1.01
CA PRO A 212 -8.43 -28.53 0.18
C PRO A 212 -8.13 -30.03 0.23
N LYS A 213 -7.72 -30.60 -0.90
CA LYS A 213 -7.30 -32.00 -1.02
C LYS A 213 -5.85 -32.12 -1.46
N THR A 214 -5.33 -31.10 -2.13
CA THR A 214 -3.97 -30.98 -2.60
C THR A 214 -3.40 -29.60 -2.22
N ILE A 215 -2.08 -29.44 -2.27
CA ILE A 215 -1.43 -28.14 -2.08
C ILE A 215 -1.89 -27.08 -3.09
N HIS A 216 -2.38 -27.51 -4.26
CA HIS A 216 -2.91 -26.62 -5.29
C HIS A 216 -4.31 -26.10 -4.96
N ASP A 217 -4.97 -26.60 -3.92
CA ASP A 217 -6.24 -26.09 -3.42
C ASP A 217 -6.05 -24.97 -2.36
N GLU A 218 -4.83 -24.73 -1.90
CA GLU A 218 -4.53 -23.81 -0.79
C GLU A 218 -4.10 -22.41 -1.30
N TYR A 219 -5.07 -21.52 -1.50
CA TYR A 219 -4.86 -20.16 -2.05
C TYR A 219 -4.65 -19.05 -1.01
N TRP A 220 -4.71 -19.37 0.29
CA TRP A 220 -4.65 -18.40 1.39
C TRP A 220 -3.26 -18.22 1.99
N HIS A 221 -2.24 -18.91 1.47
CA HIS A 221 -0.89 -18.76 1.97
C HIS A 221 -0.29 -17.42 1.55
N PRO A 222 0.21 -16.59 2.48
CA PRO A 222 0.98 -15.42 2.12
C PRO A 222 2.21 -15.84 1.32
N HIS A 223 2.31 -15.39 0.08
CA HIS A 223 3.50 -15.59 -0.73
C HIS A 223 3.78 -14.35 -1.57
N VAL A 224 5.06 -14.17 -1.89
CA VAL A 224 5.52 -13.21 -2.89
C VAL A 224 5.88 -14.04 -4.11
N ASP A 225 5.21 -13.82 -5.24
CA ASP A 225 5.42 -14.65 -6.43
C ASP A 225 6.88 -14.66 -6.87
N LYS A 226 7.62 -13.56 -6.69
CA LYS A 226 9.07 -13.51 -6.94
C LYS A 226 9.87 -14.56 -6.15
N VAL A 227 9.50 -14.80 -4.89
CA VAL A 227 10.19 -15.78 -4.03
C VAL A 227 9.78 -17.20 -4.41
N LYS A 228 8.53 -17.39 -4.81
CA LYS A 228 7.98 -18.70 -5.19
C LYS A 228 8.35 -19.11 -6.62
N HIS A 229 8.50 -18.12 -7.49
CA HIS A 229 8.76 -18.23 -8.91
C HIS A 229 9.81 -17.19 -9.28
N SER A 230 11.07 -17.64 -9.42
CA SER A 230 12.22 -16.78 -9.73
C SER A 230 12.09 -15.99 -11.05
N SER A 231 11.12 -16.37 -11.91
CA SER A 231 10.77 -15.66 -13.15
C SER A 231 9.76 -14.52 -12.95
N CYS A 232 9.14 -14.37 -11.78
CA CYS A 232 8.15 -13.33 -11.48
C CYS A 232 8.85 -12.09 -10.90
N GLY A 233 8.98 -11.02 -11.68
CA GLY A 233 9.64 -9.77 -11.24
C GLY A 233 8.72 -8.73 -10.60
N PHE A 234 7.40 -8.89 -10.71
CA PHE A 234 6.41 -7.87 -10.29
C PHE A 234 5.25 -8.52 -9.55
N THR A 235 4.97 -8.05 -8.33
CA THR A 235 3.81 -8.39 -7.51
C THR A 235 3.30 -7.16 -6.79
#